data_AF-A0A0D9XA83-F1
#
_entry.id   AF-A0A0D9XA83-F1
#
_cell.length_a   1.000
_cell.length_b   1.000
_cell.length_c   1.000
_cell.angle_alpha   90.00
_cell.angle_beta   90.00
_cell.angle_gamma   90.00
#
_symmetry.space_group_name_H-M   'P 1'
#
loop_
_entity.id
_entity.type
_entity.pdbx_description
1 polymer ?
#
loop_
_entity_poly.entity_id
_entity_poly.type
_entity_poly.pdbx_seq_one_letter_code
_entity_poly.pdbx_strand_id
1 'polypeptide(L)'
;MRRQGHNKEKQQRKAIAADNDDDPARNFRGVPGYDWLLFESPSGFAIFIFDTFMFKEENAIEHVWANFVKEFMAGFLYLKDFKEFKDKSVAINRTSGLDKQLRDMLKIWCRRGEKLMVGSLEYKEIIEADMDLKVMWGVKNLMHYLLPNEKKVLTKEERLPLNELLKIEKDAAKYKDVVYKDAILEIDKELVESNYTKEIKLTHMRFLVEVAQQEAAKETQSS
;
A
#
# COMPACT_ATOMS: atom_id res chain seq x y z
N MET A 1 24.04 -21.84 29.89
CA MET A 1 22.62 -22.21 29.69
C MET A 1 21.76 -21.23 28.85
N ARG A 2 22.25 -20.05 28.40
CA ARG A 2 21.43 -19.08 27.61
C ARG A 2 21.32 -19.31 26.10
N ARG A 3 22.08 -20.24 25.50
CA ARG A 3 22.11 -20.46 24.04
C ARG A 3 21.03 -21.41 23.51
N GLN A 4 20.45 -22.27 24.35
CA GLN A 4 19.44 -23.25 23.92
C GLN A 4 18.02 -22.65 23.77
N GLY A 5 17.68 -21.59 24.52
CA GLY A 5 16.36 -20.94 24.44
C GLY A 5 16.13 -20.19 23.12
N HIS A 6 17.10 -19.39 22.66
CA HIS A 6 16.98 -18.65 21.40
C HIS A 6 16.96 -19.54 20.16
N ASN A 7 17.57 -20.74 20.21
CA ASN A 7 17.56 -21.65 19.08
C ASN A 7 16.20 -22.36 18.93
N LYS A 8 15.55 -22.70 20.06
CA LYS A 8 14.18 -23.24 20.08
C LYS A 8 13.16 -22.22 19.60
N GLU A 9 13.29 -20.95 20.01
CA GLU A 9 12.38 -19.89 19.59
C GLU A 9 12.54 -19.54 18.09
N LYS A 10 13.78 -19.57 17.58
CA LYS A 10 14.07 -19.38 16.15
C LYS A 10 13.62 -20.58 15.31
N GLN A 11 13.69 -21.80 15.83
CA GLN A 11 13.16 -23.01 15.19
C GLN A 11 11.64 -23.06 15.23
N GLN A 12 10.98 -22.65 16.32
CA GLN A 12 9.53 -22.50 16.38
C GLN A 12 9.03 -21.40 15.43
N ARG A 13 9.71 -20.25 15.36
CA ARG A 13 9.37 -19.21 14.37
C ARG A 13 9.57 -19.67 12.93
N LYS A 14 10.57 -20.52 12.65
CA LYS A 14 10.78 -21.12 11.32
C LYS A 14 9.75 -22.21 11.00
N ALA A 15 9.34 -23.01 11.99
CA ALA A 15 8.30 -24.02 11.82
C ALA A 15 6.92 -23.37 11.59
N ILE A 16 6.58 -22.32 12.34
CA ILE A 16 5.37 -21.52 12.12
C ILE A 16 5.42 -20.80 10.77
N ALA A 17 6.58 -20.35 10.31
CA ALA A 17 6.72 -19.74 8.99
C ALA A 17 6.58 -20.74 7.83
N ALA A 18 7.03 -21.99 8.02
CA ALA A 18 6.97 -23.04 7.01
C ALA A 18 5.58 -23.68 6.89
N ASP A 19 4.79 -23.70 7.97
CA ASP A 19 3.40 -24.20 7.98
C ASP A 19 2.40 -23.20 7.36
N ASN A 20 2.84 -21.96 7.09
CA ASN A 20 2.03 -20.84 6.57
C ASN A 20 2.36 -20.46 5.11
N ASP A 21 3.09 -21.30 4.38
CA ASP A 21 3.45 -21.04 2.97
C ASP A 21 2.31 -21.39 2.00
N ASP A 22 1.29 -22.14 2.45
CA ASP A 22 0.11 -22.54 1.69
C ASP A 22 -1.13 -21.63 1.92
N ASP A 23 -0.97 -20.42 2.46
CA ASP A 23 -2.12 -19.50 2.60
C ASP A 23 -2.43 -18.82 1.25
N PRO A 24 -3.51 -19.20 0.54
CA PRO A 24 -3.83 -18.67 -0.79
C PRO A 24 -4.00 -17.16 -0.80
N ALA A 25 -4.32 -16.54 0.34
CA ALA A 25 -4.53 -15.11 0.40
C ALA A 25 -3.29 -14.27 0.75
N ARG A 26 -2.11 -14.89 0.91
CA ARG A 26 -0.83 -14.21 0.63
C ARG A 26 -0.58 -14.02 -0.86
N ASN A 27 -1.12 -14.89 -1.72
CA ASN A 27 -0.96 -14.81 -3.18
C ASN A 27 -1.80 -13.69 -3.81
N PHE A 28 -2.79 -13.15 -3.09
CA PHE A 28 -3.62 -12.02 -3.57
C PHE A 28 -3.05 -10.64 -3.23
N ARG A 29 -1.87 -10.55 -2.60
CA ARG A 29 -1.21 -9.26 -2.33
C ARG A 29 -0.87 -8.54 -3.64
N GLY A 30 -1.23 -7.26 -3.72
CA GLY A 30 -1.05 -6.46 -4.92
C GLY A 30 -1.79 -6.97 -6.17
N VAL A 31 -2.68 -7.96 -6.04
CA VAL A 31 -3.48 -8.46 -7.18
C VAL A 31 -4.60 -7.46 -7.45
N PRO A 32 -4.73 -6.94 -8.69
CA PRO A 32 -5.82 -6.05 -9.05
C PRO A 32 -7.17 -6.67 -8.74
N GLY A 33 -8.02 -5.92 -8.05
CA GLY A 33 -9.35 -6.38 -7.69
C GLY A 33 -9.47 -6.95 -6.28
N TYR A 34 -8.41 -7.00 -5.47
CA TYR A 34 -8.50 -7.36 -4.05
C TYR A 34 -8.11 -6.19 -3.16
N ASP A 35 -8.92 -5.92 -2.14
CA ASP A 35 -8.68 -4.86 -1.15
C ASP A 35 -8.64 -5.45 0.28
N TRP A 36 -7.97 -4.73 1.17
CA TRP A 36 -7.95 -5.04 2.61
C TRP A 36 -9.15 -4.42 3.31
N LEU A 37 -9.67 -5.08 4.34
CA LEU A 37 -10.72 -4.56 5.22
C LEU A 37 -10.30 -4.68 6.68
N LEU A 38 -10.25 -3.55 7.39
CA LEU A 38 -10.18 -3.51 8.84
C LEU A 38 -11.59 -3.51 9.43
N PHE A 39 -11.92 -4.58 10.12
CA PHE A 39 -13.22 -4.79 10.75
C PHE A 39 -13.10 -4.71 12.27
N GLU A 40 -13.94 -3.89 12.90
CA GLU A 40 -14.06 -3.83 14.34
C GLU A 40 -15.15 -4.80 14.83
N SER A 41 -14.77 -5.75 15.67
CA SER A 41 -15.70 -6.66 16.35
C SER A 41 -15.96 -6.20 17.79
N PRO A 42 -16.91 -6.81 18.52
CA PRO A 42 -17.11 -6.52 19.93
C PRO A 42 -15.85 -6.74 20.80
N SER A 43 -15.04 -7.75 20.46
CA SER A 43 -13.86 -8.16 21.23
C SER A 43 -12.52 -7.62 20.70
N GLY A 44 -12.48 -7.01 19.51
CA GLY A 44 -11.23 -6.50 18.96
C GLY A 44 -11.30 -6.12 17.48
N PHE A 45 -10.21 -6.35 16.75
CA PHE A 45 -10.08 -5.96 15.34
C PHE A 45 -9.61 -7.14 14.49
N ALA A 46 -10.21 -7.27 13.31
CA ALA A 46 -9.89 -8.26 12.30
C ALA A 46 -9.41 -7.60 11.00
N ILE A 47 -8.49 -8.26 10.29
CA ILE A 47 -8.11 -7.92 8.92
C ILE A 47 -8.64 -9.01 8.00
N PHE A 48 -9.39 -8.60 7.00
CA PHE A 48 -9.81 -9.43 5.88
C PHE A 48 -9.16 -8.95 4.58
N ILE A 49 -9.02 -9.87 3.64
CA ILE A 49 -8.86 -9.55 2.22
C ILE A 49 -10.04 -10.12 1.47
N PHE A 50 -10.53 -9.38 0.46
CA PHE A 50 -11.73 -9.74 -0.25
C PHE A 50 -11.66 -9.24 -1.70
N ASP A 51 -12.46 -9.88 -2.56
CA ASP A 51 -12.58 -9.49 -3.95
C ASP A 51 -13.52 -8.27 -4.11
N THR A 52 -12.97 -7.17 -4.61
CA THR A 52 -13.67 -5.91 -4.89
C THR A 52 -14.67 -5.99 -6.04
N PHE A 53 -14.58 -7.00 -6.92
CA PHE A 53 -15.58 -7.23 -7.96
C PHE A 53 -16.98 -7.46 -7.35
N MET A 54 -17.06 -7.90 -6.10
CA MET A 54 -18.32 -8.00 -5.34
C MET A 54 -19.01 -6.65 -5.07
N PHE A 55 -18.33 -5.53 -5.33
CA PHE A 55 -18.80 -4.17 -5.06
C PHE A 55 -18.69 -3.24 -6.27
N LYS A 56 -18.49 -3.76 -7.49
CA LYS A 56 -18.29 -2.96 -8.71
C LYS A 56 -19.58 -2.43 -9.36
N GLU A 57 -20.76 -2.76 -8.85
CA GLU A 57 -22.00 -2.21 -9.41
C GLU A 57 -22.18 -0.74 -8.99
N GLU A 58 -22.24 0.12 -10.00
CA GLU A 58 -22.60 1.54 -9.87
C GLU A 58 -24.03 1.65 -9.33
N ASN A 59 -24.14 1.93 -8.03
CA ASN A 59 -25.35 2.34 -7.30
C ASN A 59 -26.25 1.19 -6.80
N ALA A 60 -26.00 0.70 -5.58
CA ALA A 60 -26.68 1.18 -4.37
C ALA A 60 -26.10 0.48 -3.13
N ILE A 61 -26.02 1.20 -2.02
CA ILE A 61 -25.74 0.64 -0.68
C ILE A 61 -26.61 -0.62 -0.43
N GLU A 62 -27.86 -0.62 -0.92
CA GLU A 62 -28.81 -1.74 -0.84
C GLU A 62 -28.32 -3.03 -1.52
N HIS A 63 -27.66 -2.93 -2.68
CA HIS A 63 -27.07 -4.09 -3.39
C HIS A 63 -25.87 -4.66 -2.63
N VAL A 64 -25.06 -3.79 -2.04
CA VAL A 64 -23.94 -4.17 -1.17
C VAL A 64 -24.46 -4.91 0.07
N TRP A 65 -25.51 -4.40 0.73
CA TRP A 65 -26.13 -5.07 1.87
C TRP A 65 -26.77 -6.41 1.51
N ALA A 66 -27.42 -6.53 0.36
CA ALA A 66 -28.02 -7.78 -0.10
C ALA A 66 -27.01 -8.91 -0.25
N ASN A 67 -25.74 -8.57 -0.53
CA ASN A 67 -24.65 -9.53 -0.52
C ASN A 67 -24.33 -10.01 0.92
N PHE A 68 -24.30 -9.13 1.92
CA PHE A 68 -23.99 -9.54 3.30
C PHE A 68 -25.12 -10.32 4.02
N VAL A 69 -26.33 -10.39 3.46
CA VAL A 69 -27.42 -11.25 3.97
C VAL A 69 -27.23 -12.72 3.54
N LYS A 70 -26.46 -12.97 2.48
CA LYS A 70 -26.27 -14.32 1.93
C LYS A 70 -25.08 -14.99 2.61
N GLU A 71 -25.32 -16.06 3.36
CA GLU A 71 -24.28 -16.78 4.12
C GLU A 71 -23.07 -17.19 3.25
N PHE A 72 -23.30 -17.57 1.99
CA PHE A 72 -22.21 -17.96 1.08
C PHE A 72 -21.21 -16.81 0.81
N MET A 73 -21.62 -15.55 1.00
CA MET A 73 -20.74 -14.38 0.81
C MET A 73 -19.63 -14.32 1.87
N ALA A 74 -19.81 -14.97 3.03
CA ALA A 74 -18.73 -15.14 4.00
C ALA A 74 -17.53 -15.91 3.41
N GLY A 75 -17.75 -16.79 2.42
CA GLY A 75 -16.71 -17.53 1.73
C GLY A 75 -15.76 -16.66 0.90
N PHE A 76 -16.11 -15.41 0.64
CA PHE A 76 -15.28 -14.46 -0.10
C PHE A 76 -14.55 -13.44 0.80
N LEU A 77 -14.75 -13.52 2.11
CA LEU A 77 -14.01 -12.75 3.11
C LEU A 77 -12.94 -13.63 3.75
N TYR A 78 -11.69 -13.43 3.36
CA TYR A 78 -10.58 -14.22 3.90
C TYR A 78 -10.01 -13.53 5.13
N LEU A 79 -10.31 -14.07 6.33
CA LEU A 79 -9.70 -13.62 7.58
C LEU A 79 -8.19 -13.85 7.53
N LYS A 80 -7.41 -12.84 7.89
CA LYS A 80 -5.94 -12.92 7.94
C LYS A 80 -5.37 -12.80 9.33
N ASP A 81 -5.94 -11.91 10.12
CA ASP A 81 -5.52 -11.74 11.49
C ASP A 81 -6.68 -11.21 12.31
N PHE A 82 -6.67 -11.59 13.58
CA PHE A 82 -7.59 -11.09 14.57
C PHE A 82 -6.82 -10.82 15.85
N LYS A 83 -7.06 -9.64 16.43
CA LYS A 83 -6.43 -9.19 17.67
C LYS A 83 -7.51 -8.75 18.63
N GLU A 84 -7.56 -9.38 19.79
CA GLU A 84 -8.45 -8.98 20.88
C GLU A 84 -7.92 -7.75 21.60
N PHE A 85 -8.83 -6.86 21.98
CA PHE A 85 -8.56 -5.67 22.77
C PHE A 85 -9.60 -5.56 23.88
N LYS A 86 -9.13 -5.59 25.14
CA LYS A 86 -10.00 -5.42 26.31
C LYS A 86 -10.71 -4.06 26.30
N ASP A 87 -10.01 -3.05 25.81
CA ASP A 87 -10.54 -1.72 25.57
C ASP A 87 -10.13 -1.32 24.15
N LYS A 88 -11.11 -1.10 23.28
CA LYS A 88 -10.86 -0.77 21.88
C LYS A 88 -10.42 0.69 21.71
N SER A 89 -10.72 1.57 22.67
CA SER A 89 -10.33 2.97 22.62
C SER A 89 -8.81 3.18 22.77
N VAL A 90 -8.11 2.25 23.44
CA VAL A 90 -6.64 2.25 23.45
C VAL A 90 -6.05 1.72 22.16
N ALA A 91 -6.78 0.90 21.40
CA ALA A 91 -6.29 0.35 20.14
C ALA A 91 -6.18 1.41 19.04
N ILE A 92 -7.15 2.32 18.97
CA ILE A 92 -7.22 3.40 17.98
C ILE A 92 -7.95 4.61 18.57
N ASN A 93 -7.27 5.76 18.61
CA ASN A 93 -7.80 6.98 19.20
C ASN A 93 -7.10 8.21 18.60
N ARG A 94 -7.81 9.32 18.43
CA ARG A 94 -7.26 10.61 17.95
C ARG A 94 -6.07 11.13 18.77
N THR A 95 -6.06 10.88 20.07
CA THR A 95 -5.02 11.40 20.97
C THR A 95 -3.74 10.56 20.96
N SER A 96 -3.88 9.23 21.00
CA SER A 96 -2.74 8.29 21.07
C SER A 96 -2.36 7.65 19.73
N GLY A 97 -3.18 7.85 18.69
CA GLY A 97 -3.04 7.18 17.41
C GLY A 97 -3.36 5.69 17.51
N LEU A 98 -2.59 4.89 16.78
CA LEU A 98 -2.69 3.42 16.78
C LEU A 98 -1.86 2.80 17.89
N ASP A 99 -2.45 1.89 18.66
CA ASP A 99 -1.71 0.98 19.53
C ASP A 99 -0.71 0.16 18.71
N LYS A 100 0.37 -0.26 19.38
CA LYS A 100 1.43 -1.06 18.78
C LYS A 100 0.90 -2.37 18.17
N GLN A 101 -0.02 -3.08 18.84
CA GLN A 101 -0.55 -4.36 18.36
C GLN A 101 -1.36 -4.18 17.07
N LEU A 102 -2.24 -3.17 17.02
CA LEU A 102 -3.02 -2.85 15.83
C LEU A 102 -2.11 -2.36 14.68
N ARG A 103 -1.15 -1.51 15.00
CA ARG A 103 -0.14 -1.00 14.07
C ARG A 103 0.71 -2.12 13.46
N ASP A 104 1.17 -3.06 14.27
CA ASP A 104 1.97 -4.19 13.79
C ASP A 104 1.12 -5.13 12.91
N MET A 105 -0.15 -5.35 13.27
CA MET A 105 -1.11 -6.08 12.41
C MET A 105 -1.25 -5.39 11.04
N LEU A 106 -1.49 -4.08 11.01
CA LEU A 106 -1.61 -3.31 9.76
C LEU A 106 -0.32 -3.37 8.93
N LYS A 107 0.87 -3.25 9.54
CA LYS A 107 2.15 -3.35 8.83
C LYS A 107 2.40 -4.72 8.19
N ILE A 108 1.96 -5.79 8.85
CA ILE A 108 2.13 -7.15 8.33
C ILE A 108 1.26 -7.33 7.09
N TRP A 109 0.02 -6.89 7.13
CA TRP A 109 -0.99 -7.23 6.12
C TRP A 109 -1.14 -6.15 5.03
N CYS A 110 -1.23 -4.87 5.40
CA CYS A 110 -1.49 -3.77 4.49
C CYS A 110 -0.20 -3.01 4.14
N ARG A 111 0.33 -3.21 2.94
CA ARG A 111 1.55 -2.52 2.47
C ARG A 111 1.23 -1.14 1.91
N ARG A 112 2.26 -0.30 1.79
CA ARG A 112 2.16 1.00 1.11
C ARG A 112 1.61 0.81 -0.31
N GLY A 113 0.67 1.66 -0.69
CA GLY A 113 0.02 1.63 -2.01
C GLY A 113 -1.18 0.69 -2.12
N GLU A 114 -1.39 -0.20 -1.16
CA GLU A 114 -2.58 -1.05 -1.12
C GLU A 114 -3.75 -0.31 -0.48
N LYS A 115 -4.97 -0.59 -0.96
CA LYS A 115 -6.19 0.04 -0.45
C LYS A 115 -6.71 -0.70 0.78
N LEU A 116 -6.96 0.06 1.84
CA LEU A 116 -7.53 -0.42 3.09
C LEU A 116 -8.91 0.23 3.29
N MET A 117 -9.95 -0.59 3.33
CA MET A 117 -11.28 -0.19 3.74
C MET A 117 -11.40 -0.22 5.26
N VAL A 118 -12.06 0.80 5.82
CA VAL A 118 -12.30 0.96 7.24
C VAL A 118 -13.76 1.33 7.48
N GLY A 119 -14.34 0.88 8.59
CA GLY A 119 -15.75 1.15 8.93
C GLY A 119 -16.02 2.56 9.47
N SER A 120 -15.00 3.40 9.68
CA SER A 120 -15.11 4.71 10.30
C SER A 120 -14.20 5.74 9.64
N LEU A 121 -14.74 6.93 9.36
CA LEU A 121 -13.96 8.07 8.87
C LEU A 121 -12.87 8.49 9.87
N GLU A 122 -13.17 8.43 11.17
CA GLU A 122 -12.19 8.73 12.22
C GLU A 122 -11.00 7.76 12.18
N TYR A 123 -11.26 6.46 11.93
CA TYR A 123 -10.18 5.49 11.81
C TYR A 123 -9.31 5.75 10.60
N LYS A 124 -9.93 6.14 9.47
CA LYS A 124 -9.20 6.56 8.27
C LYS A 124 -8.24 7.69 8.61
N GLU A 125 -8.75 8.77 9.21
CA GLU A 125 -7.97 9.94 9.61
C GLU A 125 -6.80 9.57 10.53
N ILE A 126 -7.04 8.74 11.55
CA ILE A 126 -5.99 8.33 12.50
C ILE A 126 -4.93 7.45 11.82
N ILE A 127 -5.33 6.51 10.96
CA ILE A 127 -4.40 5.60 10.27
C ILE A 127 -3.55 6.37 9.25
N GLU A 128 -4.15 7.27 8.49
CA GLU A 128 -3.44 8.14 7.54
C GLU A 128 -2.48 9.09 8.28
N ALA A 129 -2.92 9.74 9.35
CA ALA A 129 -2.06 10.60 10.18
C ALA A 129 -0.87 9.84 10.79
N ASP A 130 -1.06 8.58 11.19
CA ASP A 130 0.01 7.72 11.70
C ASP A 130 1.06 7.35 10.63
N MET A 131 0.65 7.34 9.36
CA MET A 131 1.54 7.15 8.22
C MET A 131 2.28 8.45 7.88
N ASP A 132 1.58 9.58 7.84
CA ASP A 132 2.14 10.90 7.59
C ASP A 132 3.18 11.29 8.64
N LEU A 133 2.92 10.97 9.91
CA LEU A 133 3.87 11.19 11.00
C LEU A 133 5.21 10.46 10.76
N LYS A 134 5.19 9.24 10.21
CA LYS A 134 6.41 8.50 9.87
C LYS A 134 7.16 9.12 8.70
N VAL A 135 6.45 9.60 7.68
CA VAL A 135 7.06 10.34 6.56
C VAL A 135 7.74 11.59 7.08
N MET A 136 7.04 12.35 7.93
CA MET A 136 7.59 13.55 8.56
C MET A 136 8.83 13.25 9.40
N TRP A 137 8.83 12.16 10.19
CA TRP A 137 10.04 11.73 10.91
C TRP A 137 11.18 11.33 9.97
N GLY A 138 10.89 10.67 8.84
CA GLY A 138 11.89 10.33 7.82
C GLY A 138 12.51 11.57 7.18
N VAL A 139 11.70 12.55 6.80
CA VAL A 139 12.15 13.85 6.27
C VAL A 139 12.97 14.60 7.31
N LYS A 140 12.49 14.67 8.56
CA LYS A 140 13.21 15.27 9.69
C LYS A 140 14.56 14.57 9.95
N ASN A 141 14.68 13.27 9.75
CA ASN A 141 15.95 12.56 9.84
C ASN A 141 16.94 12.99 8.73
N LEU A 142 16.44 13.29 7.52
CA LEU A 142 17.23 13.79 6.40
C LEU A 142 17.47 15.31 6.43
N MET A 143 16.96 16.03 7.43
CA MET A 143 16.99 17.50 7.49
C MET A 143 18.40 18.07 7.34
N HIS A 144 19.42 17.41 7.89
CA HIS A 144 20.82 17.83 7.77
C HIS A 144 21.35 17.83 6.33
N TYR A 145 20.80 16.99 5.45
CA TYR A 145 21.10 16.98 4.01
C TYR A 145 20.19 17.94 3.23
N LEU A 146 18.89 17.95 3.55
CA LEU A 146 17.89 18.73 2.81
C LEU A 146 17.97 20.23 3.11
N LEU A 147 18.36 20.59 4.33
CA LEU A 147 18.45 21.96 4.84
C LEU A 147 19.78 22.15 5.58
N PRO A 148 20.92 22.17 4.88
CA PRO A 148 22.26 22.22 5.51
C PRO A 148 22.51 23.50 6.32
N ASN A 149 21.76 24.57 6.04
CA ASN A 149 21.82 25.84 6.79
C ASN A 149 20.93 25.84 8.04
N GLU A 150 20.03 24.86 8.19
CA GLU A 150 19.16 24.71 9.35
C GLU A 150 19.97 24.14 10.53
N LYS A 151 20.21 24.97 11.54
CA LYS A 151 21.03 24.61 12.71
C LYS A 151 20.21 24.04 13.87
N LYS A 152 18.88 24.07 13.77
CA LYS A 152 18.01 23.62 14.85
C LYS A 152 18.12 22.11 15.04
N VAL A 153 18.48 21.70 16.26
CA VAL A 153 18.50 20.28 16.64
C VAL A 153 17.08 19.88 17.01
N LEU A 154 16.54 18.85 16.35
CA LEU A 154 15.22 18.30 16.65
C LEU A 154 15.15 17.77 18.09
N THR A 155 14.00 17.87 18.73
CA THR A 155 13.79 17.26 20.05
C THR A 155 13.64 15.73 19.95
N LYS A 156 13.51 15.03 21.08
CA LYS A 156 13.33 13.56 21.09
C LYS A 156 11.96 13.16 20.53
N GLU A 157 10.95 13.97 20.78
CA GLU A 157 9.56 13.76 20.35
C GLU A 157 9.39 14.01 18.84
N GLU A 158 10.24 14.85 18.27
CA GLU A 158 10.24 15.18 16.84
C GLU A 158 11.00 14.17 15.97
N ARG A 159 11.66 13.19 16.59
CA ARG A 159 12.42 12.14 15.90
C ARG A 159 11.73 10.80 16.04
N LEU A 160 11.92 9.95 15.03
CA LEU A 160 11.65 8.53 15.19
C LEU A 160 12.47 8.00 16.38
N PRO A 161 11.87 7.23 17.31
CA PRO A 161 12.60 6.65 18.42
C PRO A 161 13.85 5.87 17.97
N LEU A 162 14.98 6.12 18.62
CA LEU A 162 16.30 5.58 18.21
C LEU A 162 16.31 4.05 18.06
N ASN A 163 15.57 3.36 18.92
CA ASN A 163 15.42 1.89 18.87
C ASN A 163 14.63 1.40 17.64
N GLU A 164 13.70 2.19 17.12
CA GLU A 164 13.00 1.90 15.86
C GLU A 164 13.89 2.23 14.68
N LEU A 165 14.59 3.37 14.71
CA LEU A 165 15.53 3.77 13.66
C LEU A 165 16.62 2.70 13.45
N LEU A 166 17.24 2.22 14.53
CA LEU A 166 18.26 1.17 14.48
C LEU A 166 17.75 -0.18 13.94
N LYS A 167 16.46 -0.49 14.12
CA LYS A 167 15.85 -1.70 13.55
C LYS A 167 15.64 -1.54 12.05
N ILE A 168 15.08 -0.40 11.65
CA ILE A 168 14.83 -0.09 10.23
C ILE A 168 16.14 -0.01 9.46
N GLU A 169 17.19 0.58 10.03
CA GLU A 169 18.51 0.67 9.41
C GLU A 169 19.14 -0.72 9.18
N LYS A 170 19.02 -1.63 10.15
CA LYS A 170 19.44 -3.04 10.01
C LYS A 170 18.64 -3.80 8.95
N ASP A 171 17.36 -3.48 8.82
CA ASP A 171 16.45 -4.12 7.88
C ASP A 171 16.41 -3.43 6.51
N ALA A 172 17.04 -2.26 6.34
CA ALA A 172 16.94 -1.41 5.16
C ALA A 172 17.32 -2.14 3.86
N ALA A 173 18.30 -3.05 3.93
CA ALA A 173 18.72 -3.86 2.80
C ALA A 173 17.59 -4.73 2.23
N LYS A 174 16.59 -5.13 3.05
CA LYS A 174 15.43 -5.92 2.60
C LYS A 174 14.48 -5.13 1.70
N TYR A 175 14.46 -3.81 1.84
CA TYR A 175 13.54 -2.93 1.13
C TYR A 175 14.19 -2.23 -0.06
N LYS A 176 15.51 -2.36 -0.21
CA LYS A 176 16.28 -1.72 -1.27
C LYS A 176 15.70 -2.07 -2.64
N ASP A 177 15.57 -3.36 -2.94
CA ASP A 177 15.07 -3.83 -4.23
C ASP A 177 13.62 -3.43 -4.51
N VAL A 178 12.77 -3.33 -3.47
CA VAL A 178 11.38 -2.91 -3.59
C VAL A 178 11.28 -1.43 -3.96
N VAL A 179 12.03 -0.56 -3.25
CA VAL A 179 12.05 0.88 -3.51
C VAL A 179 12.61 1.19 -4.90
N TYR A 180 13.67 0.50 -5.32
CA TYR A 180 14.20 0.65 -6.67
C TYR A 180 13.23 0.11 -7.74
N LYS A 181 12.56 -1.03 -7.48
CA LYS A 181 11.61 -1.61 -8.44
C LYS A 181 10.41 -0.72 -8.67
N ASP A 182 9.81 -0.13 -7.63
CA ASP A 182 8.66 0.76 -7.78
C ASP A 182 9.02 2.02 -8.56
N ALA A 183 10.16 2.64 -8.25
CA ALA A 183 10.66 3.81 -8.99
C ALA A 183 10.98 3.49 -10.46
N ILE A 184 11.55 2.31 -10.74
CA ILE A 184 11.83 1.87 -12.11
C ILE A 184 10.53 1.57 -12.87
N LEU A 185 9.53 0.96 -12.23
CA LEU A 185 8.24 0.67 -12.85
C LEU A 185 7.46 1.94 -13.21
N GLU A 186 7.54 2.97 -12.37
CA GLU A 186 6.89 4.26 -12.64
C GLU A 186 7.55 4.99 -13.83
N ILE A 187 8.88 4.98 -13.89
CA ILE A 187 9.64 5.49 -15.06
C ILE A 187 9.32 4.70 -16.33
N ASP A 188 9.25 3.37 -16.24
CA ASP A 188 8.95 2.50 -17.39
C ASP A 188 7.53 2.77 -17.93
N LYS A 189 6.56 2.96 -17.04
CA LYS A 189 5.19 3.34 -17.41
C LYS A 189 5.14 4.68 -18.16
N GLU A 190 5.78 5.72 -17.63
CA GLU A 190 5.86 7.02 -18.30
C GLU A 190 6.54 6.92 -19.67
N LEU A 191 7.58 6.07 -19.80
CA LEU A 191 8.30 5.86 -21.05
C LEU A 191 7.41 5.19 -22.12
N VAL A 192 6.62 4.18 -21.72
CA VAL A 192 5.68 3.47 -22.60
C VAL A 192 4.57 4.40 -23.08
N GLU A 193 3.96 5.18 -22.18
CA GLU A 193 2.92 6.14 -22.52
C GLU A 193 3.42 7.25 -23.47
N SER A 194 4.66 7.71 -23.26
CA SER A 194 5.33 8.68 -24.13
C SER A 194 5.61 8.12 -25.53
N ASN A 195 6.12 6.90 -25.62
CA ASN A 195 6.38 6.23 -26.89
C ASN A 195 5.09 5.97 -27.69
N TYR A 196 4.03 5.54 -27.02
CA TYR A 196 2.71 5.37 -27.65
C TYR A 196 2.19 6.69 -28.23
N THR A 197 2.30 7.79 -27.48
CA THR A 197 1.91 9.12 -27.94
C THR A 197 2.74 9.59 -29.14
N LYS A 198 4.05 9.28 -29.15
CA LYS A 198 4.95 9.62 -30.25
C LYS A 198 4.58 8.90 -31.54
N GLU A 199 4.25 7.61 -31.47
CA GLU A 199 3.82 6.83 -32.63
C GLU A 199 2.53 7.36 -33.26
N ILE A 200 1.54 7.73 -32.44
CA ILE A 200 0.30 8.36 -32.93
C ILE A 200 0.61 9.67 -33.67
N LYS A 201 1.44 10.54 -33.09
CA LYS A 201 1.81 11.82 -33.71
C LYS A 201 2.60 11.62 -35.02
N LEU A 202 3.51 10.66 -35.07
CA LEU A 202 4.27 10.31 -36.27
C LEU A 202 3.36 9.77 -37.38
N THR A 203 2.36 8.98 -37.02
CA THR A 203 1.37 8.44 -37.97
C THR A 203 0.52 9.58 -38.55
N HIS A 204 0.06 10.49 -37.70
CA HIS A 204 -0.69 11.66 -38.14
C HIS A 204 0.13 12.60 -39.04
N MET A 205 1.40 12.86 -38.69
CA MET A 205 2.30 13.64 -39.55
C MET A 205 2.52 12.99 -40.91
N ARG A 206 2.72 11.66 -40.96
CA ARG A 206 2.86 10.93 -42.23
C ARG A 206 1.63 11.11 -43.12
N PHE A 207 0.45 10.95 -42.54
CA PHE A 207 -0.81 11.17 -43.25
C PHE A 207 -0.91 12.60 -43.81
N LEU A 208 -0.59 13.63 -43.02
CA LEU A 208 -0.63 15.02 -43.47
C LEU A 208 0.38 15.28 -44.61
N VAL A 209 1.56 14.67 -44.57
CA VAL A 209 2.56 14.77 -45.65
C VAL A 209 2.05 14.12 -46.93
N GLU A 210 1.44 12.94 -46.84
CA GLU A 210 0.84 12.25 -48.00
C GLU A 210 -0.28 13.08 -48.63
N VAL A 211 -1.15 13.67 -47.82
CA VAL A 211 -2.22 14.57 -48.28
C VAL A 211 -1.63 15.79 -49.01
N ALA A 212 -0.65 16.46 -48.41
CA ALA A 212 0.00 17.62 -49.01
C ALA A 212 0.70 17.28 -50.35
N GLN A 213 1.33 16.11 -50.46
CA GLN A 213 1.94 15.65 -51.70
C GLN A 213 0.91 15.37 -52.80
N GLN A 214 -0.25 14.80 -52.43
CA GLN A 214 -1.35 14.57 -53.37
C GLN A 214 -1.98 15.88 -53.87
N GLU A 215 -2.13 16.87 -52.99
CA GLU A 215 -2.64 18.20 -53.34
C GLU A 215 -1.67 18.93 -54.30
N ALA A 216 -0.37 18.96 -53.99
CA ALA A 216 0.64 19.55 -54.85
C ALA A 216 0.72 18.86 -56.23
N ALA A 217 0.58 17.53 -56.28
CA ALA A 217 0.55 16.79 -57.55
C ALA A 217 -0.68 17.14 -58.42
N LYS A 218 -1.84 17.41 -57.80
CA LYS A 218 -3.06 17.84 -58.51
C LYS A 218 -2.93 19.26 -59.06
N GLU A 219 -2.32 20.17 -58.30
CA GLU A 219 -2.07 21.55 -58.77
C GLU A 219 -1.12 21.60 -59.96
N THR A 220 -0.10 20.73 -59.98
CA THR A 220 0.88 20.65 -61.07
C THR A 220 0.30 20.04 -62.36
N GLN A 221 -0.78 19.26 -62.27
CA GLN A 221 -1.49 18.69 -63.43
C GLN A 221 -2.60 19.61 -63.98
N SER A 222 -2.94 20.68 -63.28
CA SER A 222 -3.99 21.63 -63.65
C SER A 222 -3.47 22.99 -64.16
N SER A 223 -2.15 23.15 -64.28
CA SER A 223 -1.47 24.26 -65.00
C SER A 223 -0.91 23.78 -66.33
#